data_AF-A0A7H4P2W7-F1
#
_entry.id   AF-A0A7H4P2W7-F1
#
_cell.length_a   1.000
_cell.length_b   1.000
_cell.length_c   1.000
_cell.angle_alpha   90.00
_cell.angle_beta   90.00
_cell.angle_gamma   90.00
#
_symmetry.space_group_name_H-M   'P 1'
#
loop_
_entity.id
_entity.type
_entity.pdbx_description
1 polymer ?
#
loop_
_entity_poly.entity_id
_entity_poly.type
_entity_poly.pdbx_seq_one_letter_code
_entity_poly.pdbx_strand_id
1 'polypeptide(L)'
;MRSETLAQVPVMGVGGVVNAADAGQGLDHGYDLMAVGRACIAYPDWTARIAAGEELELFIDSTQREALNIPEPLWRFSLVEAMIRDMSMGDAKFKPGMFVETVQDDANELVINVSLENDRIADIALAASPVQTVEFTTSFEEIRERILSANTPHVDAISGATSQSEAVKKGGFQSDAEVQ
;
A
#
# COMPACT_ATOMS: atom_id res chain seq x y z
N MET A 1 -28.71 23.66 0.51
CA MET A 1 -29.43 23.55 -0.78
C MET A 1 -28.84 24.57 -1.75
N ARG A 2 -28.61 24.22 -3.03
CA ARG A 2 -28.03 25.13 -4.04
C ARG A 2 -29.03 26.21 -4.48
N SER A 3 -28.54 27.35 -4.95
CA SER A 3 -29.40 28.36 -5.61
C SER A 3 -29.87 27.86 -6.97
N GLU A 4 -30.95 28.45 -7.52
CA GLU A 4 -31.48 28.08 -8.84
C GLU A 4 -30.44 28.21 -9.96
N THR A 5 -29.57 29.23 -9.90
CA THR A 5 -28.48 29.40 -10.86
C THR A 5 -27.41 28.31 -10.73
N LEU A 6 -27.02 27.95 -9.49
CA LEU A 6 -26.01 26.92 -9.24
C LEU A 6 -26.54 25.51 -9.52
N ALA A 7 -27.84 25.28 -9.42
CA ALA A 7 -28.46 24.00 -9.75
C ALA A 7 -28.40 23.67 -11.25
N GLN A 8 -28.14 24.65 -12.12
CA GLN A 8 -27.98 24.42 -13.57
C GLN A 8 -26.55 23.99 -13.94
N VAL A 9 -25.60 24.07 -13.02
CA VAL A 9 -24.20 23.69 -13.26
C VAL A 9 -23.98 22.28 -12.67
N PRO A 10 -23.70 21.26 -13.50
CA PRO A 10 -23.40 19.93 -13.01
C PRO A 10 -22.13 19.95 -12.16
N VAL A 11 -22.16 19.24 -11.03
CA VAL A 11 -21.01 19.08 -10.14
C VAL A 11 -20.58 17.63 -10.10
N MET A 12 -19.29 17.44 -10.32
CA MET A 12 -18.65 16.15 -10.30
C MET A 12 -18.09 15.84 -8.91
N GLY A 13 -18.51 14.73 -8.32
CA GLY A 13 -17.94 14.16 -7.11
C GLY A 13 -16.63 13.44 -7.43
N VAL A 14 -15.64 13.57 -6.54
CA VAL A 14 -14.34 12.92 -6.65
C VAL A 14 -13.95 12.31 -5.30
N GLY A 15 -13.19 11.21 -5.34
CA GLY A 15 -12.59 10.61 -4.15
C GLY A 15 -12.95 9.14 -4.01
N GLY A 16 -11.92 8.28 -4.03
CA GLY A 16 -12.03 6.89 -3.57
C GLY A 16 -12.96 5.95 -4.34
N VAL A 17 -13.54 6.34 -5.48
CA VAL A 17 -14.49 5.48 -6.21
C VAL A 17 -13.78 4.26 -6.80
N VAL A 18 -14.19 3.06 -6.38
CA VAL A 18 -13.69 1.77 -6.89
C VAL A 18 -14.84 0.91 -7.42
N ASN A 19 -15.98 0.88 -6.71
CA ASN A 19 -17.12 0.03 -7.05
C ASN A 19 -18.39 0.83 -7.33
N ALA A 20 -19.43 0.14 -7.85
CA ALA A 20 -20.74 0.73 -8.13
C ALA A 20 -21.31 1.44 -6.90
N ALA A 21 -21.15 0.84 -5.73
CA ALA A 21 -21.64 1.36 -4.46
C ALA A 21 -20.99 2.70 -4.08
N ASP A 22 -19.70 2.90 -4.36
CA ASP A 22 -19.00 4.15 -4.07
C ASP A 22 -19.52 5.29 -4.96
N ALA A 23 -19.75 4.98 -6.24
CA ALA A 23 -20.35 5.93 -7.18
C ALA A 23 -21.79 6.25 -6.77
N GLY A 24 -22.57 5.24 -6.37
CA GLY A 24 -23.93 5.40 -5.88
C GLY A 24 -24.02 6.32 -4.67
N GLN A 25 -23.14 6.14 -3.68
CA GLN A 25 -23.07 7.03 -2.50
C GLN A 25 -22.84 8.50 -2.89
N GLY A 26 -21.97 8.75 -3.87
CA GLY A 26 -21.76 10.11 -4.37
C GLY A 26 -23.02 10.70 -5.02
N LEU A 27 -23.69 9.93 -5.87
CA LEU A 27 -24.93 10.37 -6.51
C LEU A 27 -26.03 10.65 -5.48
N ASP A 28 -26.17 9.79 -4.48
CA ASP A 28 -27.13 9.95 -3.37
C ASP A 28 -26.85 11.20 -2.53
N HIS A 29 -25.58 11.65 -2.47
CA HIS A 29 -25.18 12.90 -1.81
C HIS A 29 -25.40 14.16 -2.66
N GLY A 30 -26.00 14.03 -3.84
CA GLY A 30 -26.38 15.15 -4.70
C GLY A 30 -25.27 15.64 -5.64
N TYR A 31 -24.29 14.78 -5.94
CA TYR A 31 -23.40 14.97 -7.08
C TYR A 31 -24.10 14.52 -8.36
N ASP A 32 -23.87 15.26 -9.45
CA ASP A 32 -24.52 15.01 -10.75
C ASP A 32 -23.73 13.97 -11.57
N LEU A 33 -22.41 13.89 -11.33
CA LEU A 33 -21.46 13.02 -12.00
C LEU A 33 -20.42 12.52 -11.00
N MET A 34 -19.78 11.39 -11.28
CA MET A 34 -18.68 10.84 -10.47
C MET A 34 -17.41 10.66 -11.30
N ALA A 35 -16.27 11.08 -10.75
CA ALA A 35 -14.96 10.84 -11.35
C ALA A 35 -14.32 9.56 -10.80
N VAL A 36 -13.81 8.74 -11.70
CA VAL A 36 -13.10 7.50 -11.37
C VAL A 36 -11.70 7.57 -11.96
N GLY A 37 -10.70 7.73 -11.10
CA GLY A 37 -9.29 7.88 -11.50
C GLY A 37 -8.50 6.59 -11.31
N ARG A 38 -8.16 6.29 -10.05
CA ARG A 38 -7.29 5.15 -9.68
C ARG A 38 -7.80 3.81 -10.19
N ALA A 39 -9.10 3.54 -10.08
CA ALA A 39 -9.67 2.29 -10.58
C ALA A 39 -9.55 2.16 -12.10
N CYS A 40 -9.60 3.26 -12.87
CA CYS A 40 -9.38 3.25 -14.31
C CYS A 40 -7.91 3.07 -14.70
N ILE A 41 -6.96 3.41 -13.82
CA ILE A 41 -5.54 3.11 -14.01
C ILE A 41 -5.30 1.61 -13.85
N ALA A 42 -5.90 1.00 -12.82
CA ALA A 42 -5.81 -0.44 -12.56
C ALA A 42 -6.62 -1.29 -13.55
N TYR A 43 -7.80 -0.80 -13.91
CA TYR A 43 -8.80 -1.47 -14.75
C TYR A 43 -9.25 -0.51 -15.86
N PRO A 44 -8.55 -0.46 -17.00
CA PRO A 44 -8.95 0.40 -18.13
C PRO A 44 -10.37 0.09 -18.65
N ASP A 45 -10.88 -1.10 -18.37
CA ASP A 45 -12.22 -1.62 -18.67
C ASP A 45 -13.20 -1.49 -17.48
N TRP A 46 -12.88 -0.68 -16.47
CA TRP A 46 -13.65 -0.51 -15.23
C TRP A 46 -15.17 -0.40 -15.44
N THR A 47 -15.61 0.44 -16.38
CA THR A 47 -17.04 0.65 -16.67
C THR A 47 -17.74 -0.63 -17.10
N ALA A 48 -17.08 -1.48 -17.88
CA ALA A 48 -17.65 -2.75 -18.34
C ALA A 48 -17.77 -3.75 -17.19
N ARG A 49 -16.74 -3.85 -16.33
CA ARG A 49 -16.73 -4.73 -15.15
C ARG A 49 -17.82 -4.37 -14.15
N ILE A 50 -17.93 -3.08 -13.83
CA ILE A 50 -18.98 -2.58 -12.94
C ILE A 50 -20.38 -2.79 -13.55
N ALA A 51 -20.55 -2.58 -14.86
CA ALA A 51 -21.81 -2.87 -15.54
C ALA A 51 -22.15 -4.38 -15.54
N ALA A 52 -21.15 -5.26 -15.50
CA ALA A 52 -21.32 -6.70 -15.33
C ALA A 52 -21.61 -7.13 -13.87
N GLY A 53 -21.55 -6.20 -12.91
CA GLY A 53 -21.78 -6.46 -11.50
C GLY A 53 -20.55 -7.04 -10.77
N GLU A 54 -19.36 -6.85 -11.32
CA GLU A 54 -18.12 -7.23 -10.63
C GLU A 54 -17.85 -6.30 -9.44
N GLU A 55 -17.33 -6.88 -8.36
CA GLU A 55 -16.77 -6.16 -7.22
C GLU A 55 -15.24 -6.22 -7.31
N LEU A 56 -14.61 -5.06 -7.34
CA LEU A 56 -13.18 -4.88 -7.59
C LEU A 56 -12.47 -4.52 -6.28
N GLU A 57 -11.30 -5.12 -6.07
CA GLU A 57 -10.34 -4.69 -5.06
C GLU A 57 -9.28 -3.83 -5.75
N LEU A 58 -8.93 -2.66 -5.21
CA LEU A 58 -8.05 -1.72 -5.92
C LEU A 58 -6.57 -2.11 -5.79
N PHE A 59 -6.05 -2.86 -6.77
CA PHE A 59 -4.62 -3.16 -6.89
C PHE A 59 -4.16 -3.25 -8.34
N ILE A 60 -2.84 -3.14 -8.56
CA ILE A 60 -2.17 -3.36 -9.84
C ILE A 60 -1.02 -4.33 -9.62
N ASP A 61 -0.92 -5.38 -10.43
CA ASP A 61 0.24 -6.27 -10.40
C ASP A 61 1.51 -5.51 -10.86
N SER A 62 2.59 -5.62 -10.09
CA SER A 62 3.89 -4.97 -10.34
C SER A 62 4.45 -5.26 -11.74
N THR A 63 4.09 -6.40 -12.33
CA THR A 63 4.53 -6.84 -13.66
C THR A 63 3.69 -6.25 -14.79
N GLN A 64 2.51 -5.68 -14.50
CA GLN A 64 1.52 -5.28 -15.51
C GLN A 64 1.67 -3.84 -16.02
N ARG A 65 2.68 -3.07 -15.57
CA ARG A 65 2.87 -1.66 -15.97
C ARG A 65 2.83 -1.46 -17.49
N GLU A 66 3.57 -2.29 -18.22
CA GLU A 66 3.69 -2.17 -19.68
C GLU A 66 2.42 -2.63 -20.40
N ALA A 67 1.81 -3.72 -19.95
CA ALA A 67 0.56 -4.23 -20.52
C ALA A 67 -0.59 -3.22 -20.38
N LEU A 68 -0.63 -2.51 -19.25
CA LEU A 68 -1.60 -1.44 -18.98
C LEU A 68 -1.20 -0.09 -19.59
N ASN A 69 -0.06 -0.01 -20.29
CA ASN A 69 0.47 1.21 -20.89
C ASN A 69 0.62 2.39 -19.90
N ILE A 70 1.01 2.09 -18.65
CA ILE A 70 1.14 3.11 -17.61
C ILE A 70 2.51 3.82 -17.75
N PRO A 71 2.54 5.15 -17.94
CA PRO A 71 3.79 5.90 -18.05
C PRO A 71 4.61 5.84 -16.75
N GLU A 72 5.93 5.74 -16.87
CA GLU A 72 6.86 5.68 -15.73
C GLU A 72 6.65 6.82 -14.69
N PRO A 73 6.41 8.10 -15.09
CA PRO A 73 6.16 9.15 -14.11
C PRO A 73 4.88 8.93 -13.29
N LEU A 74 3.86 8.31 -13.88
CA LEU A 74 2.61 7.98 -13.20
C LEU A 74 2.77 6.75 -12.31
N TRP A 75 3.58 5.77 -12.73
CA TRP A 75 3.90 4.58 -11.95
C TRP A 75 4.60 4.89 -10.63
N ARG A 76 5.50 5.89 -10.64
CA ARG A 76 6.21 6.40 -9.44
C ARG A 76 5.45 7.46 -8.65
N PHE A 77 4.17 7.66 -8.96
CA PHE A 77 3.34 8.59 -8.21
C PHE A 77 2.80 7.87 -6.97
N SER A 78 2.95 8.46 -5.78
CA SER A 78 2.67 7.78 -4.50
C SER A 78 1.28 7.13 -4.42
N LEU A 79 0.24 7.78 -4.98
CA LEU A 79 -1.11 7.23 -4.98
C LEU A 79 -1.29 6.02 -5.91
N VAL A 80 -0.46 5.89 -6.95
CA VAL A 80 -0.42 4.73 -7.84
C VAL A 80 0.46 3.65 -7.24
N GLU A 81 1.62 4.04 -6.73
CA GLU A 81 2.56 3.16 -6.04
C GLU A 81 1.90 2.40 -4.89
N ALA A 82 1.06 3.07 -4.09
CA ALA A 82 0.31 2.46 -3.00
C ALA A 82 -0.69 1.36 -3.44
N MET A 83 -1.04 1.28 -4.73
CA MET A 83 -1.90 0.24 -5.30
C MET A 83 -1.12 -0.91 -5.92
N ILE A 84 0.19 -0.74 -6.15
CA ILE A 84 1.01 -1.78 -6.78
C ILE A 84 1.23 -2.92 -5.76
N ARG A 85 1.01 -4.15 -6.21
CA ARG A 85 1.22 -5.38 -5.45
C ARG A 85 2.05 -6.32 -6.31
N ASP A 86 3.04 -6.97 -5.73
CA ASP A 86 3.75 -8.04 -6.43
C ASP A 86 2.94 -9.33 -6.33
N MET A 87 2.26 -9.68 -7.43
CA MET A 87 1.45 -10.90 -7.51
C MET A 87 2.26 -12.07 -8.11
N SER A 88 3.52 -11.86 -8.52
CA SER A 88 4.42 -12.96 -8.89
C SER A 88 4.81 -13.81 -7.67
N MET A 89 4.51 -13.33 -6.46
CA MET A 89 4.52 -14.11 -5.22
C MET A 89 3.37 -15.13 -5.09
N GLY A 90 2.57 -15.35 -6.14
CA GLY A 90 1.71 -16.54 -6.23
C GLY A 90 2.50 -17.85 -6.33
N ASP A 91 3.74 -17.80 -6.85
CA ASP A 91 4.63 -18.96 -6.98
C ASP A 91 5.90 -18.88 -6.11
N ALA A 92 6.29 -17.69 -5.65
CA ALA A 92 7.39 -17.54 -4.70
C ALA A 92 6.91 -17.85 -3.27
N LYS A 93 6.90 -19.13 -2.92
CA LYS A 93 6.72 -19.57 -1.54
C LYS A 93 7.85 -18.99 -0.70
N PHE A 94 7.54 -18.07 0.21
CA PHE A 94 8.48 -17.77 1.30
C PHE A 94 8.82 -19.09 1.99
N LYS A 95 10.07 -19.26 2.42
CA LYS A 95 10.35 -20.31 3.40
C LYS A 95 9.69 -19.85 4.70
N PRO A 96 8.62 -20.52 5.18
CA PRO A 96 8.01 -20.13 6.44
C PRO A 96 9.08 -20.23 7.52
N GLY A 97 9.25 -19.15 8.27
CA GLY A 97 10.40 -19.02 9.15
C GLY A 97 10.47 -17.65 9.81
N MET A 98 11.25 -17.59 10.87
CA MET A 98 11.60 -16.36 11.55
C MET A 98 12.95 -15.89 11.03
N PHE A 99 12.95 -14.70 10.45
CA PHE A 99 14.14 -14.04 9.94
C PHE A 99 14.53 -12.96 10.94
N VAL A 100 15.79 -12.97 11.35
CA VAL A 100 16.34 -12.02 12.31
C VAL A 100 17.28 -11.11 11.55
N GLU A 101 16.95 -9.83 11.50
CA GLU A 101 17.74 -8.82 10.83
C GLU A 101 18.22 -7.78 11.82
N THR A 102 19.48 -7.39 11.67
CA THR A 102 20.13 -6.48 12.58
C THR A 102 20.46 -5.20 11.84
N VAL A 103 19.78 -4.13 12.21
CA VAL A 103 19.99 -2.81 11.63
C VAL A 103 20.82 -1.95 12.57
N GLN A 104 21.91 -1.41 12.03
CA GLN A 104 22.70 -0.37 12.68
C GLN A 104 22.16 1.02 12.32
N ASP A 105 21.79 1.78 13.35
CA ASP A 105 21.64 3.23 13.29
C ASP A 105 22.91 3.88 13.86
N ASP A 106 23.14 5.17 13.59
CA ASP A 106 24.38 5.91 13.92
C ASP A 106 24.77 5.82 15.41
N ALA A 107 23.85 5.45 16.30
CA ALA A 107 24.07 5.28 17.73
C ALA A 107 23.70 3.90 18.31
N ASN A 108 22.93 3.05 17.61
CA ASN A 108 22.31 1.85 18.20
C ASN A 108 22.17 0.67 17.23
N GLU A 109 22.16 -0.54 17.79
CA GLU A 109 21.85 -1.78 17.09
C GLU A 109 20.40 -2.19 17.39
N LEU A 110 19.60 -2.33 16.33
CA LEU A 110 18.20 -2.71 16.37
C LEU A 110 18.05 -4.08 15.73
N VAL A 111 17.55 -5.05 16.50
CA VAL A 111 17.28 -6.39 15.99
C VAL A 111 15.78 -6.53 15.74
N ILE A 112 15.43 -6.83 14.49
CA ILE A 112 14.05 -6.97 14.01
C ILE A 112 13.83 -8.43 13.63
N ASN A 113 12.82 -9.04 14.24
CA ASN A 113 12.35 -10.38 13.91
C ASN A 113 11.17 -10.25 12.95
N VAL A 114 11.31 -10.76 11.74
CA VAL A 114 10.25 -10.83 10.73
C VAL A 114 9.80 -12.27 10.62
N SER A 115 8.53 -12.54 10.93
CA SER A 115 7.92 -13.85 10.76
C SER A 115 7.23 -13.90 9.40
N LEU A 116 7.71 -14.79 8.52
CA LEU A 116 7.12 -15.01 7.21
C LEU A 116 6.30 -16.31 7.22
N GLU A 117 5.08 -16.23 6.69
CA GLU A 117 4.28 -17.37 6.27
C GLU A 117 4.42 -17.57 4.75
N ASN A 118 3.89 -18.67 4.20
CA ASN A 118 4.14 -19.09 2.82
C ASN A 118 3.87 -18.00 1.76
N ASP A 119 2.97 -17.06 2.04
CA ASP A 119 2.44 -16.05 1.11
C ASP A 119 2.35 -14.64 1.72
N ARG A 120 2.83 -14.41 2.96
CA ARG A 120 2.69 -13.11 3.64
C ARG A 120 3.67 -12.90 4.79
N ILE A 121 3.82 -11.63 5.18
CA ILE A 121 4.44 -11.26 6.46
C ILE A 121 3.42 -11.50 7.56
N ALA A 122 3.68 -12.49 8.41
CA ALA A 122 2.78 -12.89 9.50
C ALA A 122 2.94 -12.01 10.75
N ASP A 123 4.18 -11.60 11.05
CA ASP A 123 4.46 -10.71 12.17
C ASP A 123 5.80 -9.98 11.99
N ILE A 124 5.94 -8.83 12.64
CA ILE A 124 7.20 -8.12 12.78
C ILE A 124 7.33 -7.73 14.24
N ALA A 125 8.42 -8.12 14.89
CA ALA A 125 8.66 -7.84 16.29
C ALA A 125 10.08 -7.30 16.49
N LEU A 126 10.26 -6.37 17.43
CA LEU A 126 11.61 -6.01 17.89
C LEU A 126 12.12 -7.09 18.83
N ALA A 127 13.32 -7.62 18.57
CA ALA A 127 14.02 -8.36 19.60
C ALA A 127 14.44 -7.38 20.70
N ALA A 128 14.42 -7.83 21.96
CA ALA A 128 14.64 -6.96 23.11
C ALA A 128 15.98 -6.20 23.02
N SER A 129 15.91 -4.93 22.61
CA SER A 129 17.04 -4.01 22.56
C SER A 129 17.09 -3.19 23.86
N PRO A 130 18.28 -2.85 24.40
CA PRO A 130 18.43 -2.07 25.63
C PRO A 130 17.91 -0.63 25.52
N VAL A 131 17.57 -0.13 24.32
CA VAL A 131 17.05 1.22 24.10
C VAL A 131 15.62 1.14 23.56
N GLN A 132 14.66 1.03 24.46
CA GLN A 132 13.22 1.16 24.16
C GLN A 132 12.71 2.44 24.81
N THR A 133 12.78 3.56 24.11
CA THR A 133 12.06 4.77 24.53
C THR A 133 10.59 4.63 24.13
N VAL A 134 9.68 5.22 24.92
CA VAL A 134 8.23 5.18 24.64
C VAL A 134 7.89 5.76 23.27
N GLU A 135 8.65 6.78 22.84
CA GLU A 135 8.51 7.41 21.52
C GLU A 135 8.90 6.43 20.39
N PHE A 136 10.01 5.70 20.55
CA PHE A 136 10.45 4.69 19.59
C PHE A 136 9.45 3.53 19.47
N THR A 137 8.98 3.00 20.60
CA THR A 137 8.01 1.89 20.59
C THR A 137 6.69 2.28 19.94
N THR A 138 6.26 3.53 20.11
CA THR A 138 5.01 4.03 19.50
C THR A 138 5.16 4.14 17.98
N SER A 139 6.24 4.74 17.49
CA SER A 139 6.48 4.85 16.04
C SER A 139 6.70 3.49 15.37
N PHE A 140 7.36 2.55 16.05
CA PHE A 140 7.54 1.20 15.53
C PHE A 140 6.21 0.46 15.38
N GLU A 141 5.32 0.51 16.38
CA GLU A 141 4.01 -0.15 16.29
C GLU A 141 3.16 0.43 15.15
N GLU A 142 3.19 1.75 14.93
CA GLU A 142 2.49 2.37 13.79
C GLU A 142 3.05 1.92 12.43
N ILE A 143 4.37 1.75 12.33
CA ILE A 143 5.03 1.24 11.11
C ILE A 143 4.67 -0.25 10.92
N ARG A 144 4.73 -1.04 11.98
CA ARG A 144 4.39 -2.46 12.00
C ARG A 144 2.96 -2.70 11.52
N GLU A 145 1.97 -2.00 12.10
CA GLU A 145 0.57 -2.14 11.69
C GLU A 145 0.37 -1.80 10.20
N ARG A 146 1.06 -0.76 9.70
CA ARG A 146 1.01 -0.39 8.28
C ARG A 146 1.61 -1.47 7.38
N ILE A 147 2.74 -2.05 7.76
CA ILE A 147 3.38 -3.12 6.97
C ILE A 147 2.53 -4.38 6.96
N LEU A 148 1.98 -4.79 8.12
CA LEU A 148 1.11 -5.96 8.23
C LEU A 148 -0.20 -5.75 7.44
N SER A 149 -0.77 -4.55 7.49
CA SER A 149 -1.98 -4.19 6.74
C SER A 149 -1.74 -4.14 5.23
N ALA A 150 -0.61 -3.56 4.80
CA ALA A 150 -0.29 -3.44 3.39
C ALA A 150 0.33 -4.73 2.80
N ASN A 151 0.74 -5.67 3.66
CA ASN A 151 1.54 -6.86 3.34
C ASN A 151 2.73 -6.55 2.41
N THR A 152 3.35 -5.38 2.64
CA THR A 152 4.52 -4.90 1.89
C THR A 152 5.49 -4.21 2.84
N PRO A 153 6.81 -4.44 2.72
CA PRO A 153 7.81 -3.73 3.50
C PRO A 153 7.97 -2.25 3.07
N HIS A 154 7.26 -1.80 2.02
CA HIS A 154 7.28 -0.40 1.60
C HIS A 154 6.38 0.45 2.51
N VAL A 155 7.02 1.09 3.50
CA VAL A 155 6.43 2.15 4.31
C VAL A 155 6.95 3.52 3.91
N ASP A 156 6.03 4.44 3.62
CA ASP A 156 6.33 5.86 3.52
C ASP A 156 6.82 6.36 4.89
N ALA A 157 7.91 7.13 4.89
CA ALA A 157 8.56 7.60 6.11
C ALA A 157 7.56 8.39 6.98
N ILE A 158 7.31 7.89 8.19
CA ILE A 158 6.58 8.67 9.20
C ILE A 158 7.43 9.90 9.52
N SER A 159 6.83 11.09 9.51
CA SER A 159 7.50 12.35 9.86
C SER A 159 8.09 12.24 11.27
N GLY A 160 9.41 12.06 11.36
CA GLY A 160 10.14 11.85 12.62
C GLY A 160 10.86 10.50 12.76
N ALA A 161 10.59 9.51 11.90
CA ALA A 161 11.13 8.15 12.00
C ALA A 161 11.78 7.64 10.68
N THR A 162 12.43 8.54 9.93
CA THR A 162 13.04 8.25 8.62
C THR A 162 14.09 7.14 8.69
N SER A 163 15.00 7.17 9.67
CA SER A 163 16.02 6.12 9.85
C SER A 163 15.40 4.74 10.15
N GLN A 164 14.28 4.71 10.88
CA GLN A 164 13.57 3.49 11.26
C GLN A 164 12.78 2.90 10.10
N SER A 165 12.22 3.77 9.25
CA SER A 165 11.54 3.35 8.03
C SER A 165 12.53 2.70 7.05
N GLU A 166 13.75 3.25 6.93
CA GLU A 166 14.83 2.65 6.15
C GLU A 166 15.36 1.34 6.75
N ALA A 167 15.40 1.24 8.09
CA ALA A 167 15.80 0.03 8.80
C ALA A 167 14.89 -1.16 8.48
N VAL A 168 13.57 -0.96 8.58
CA VAL A 168 12.58 -2.00 8.29
C VAL A 168 12.60 -2.39 6.80
N LYS A 169 12.80 -1.42 5.90
CA LYS A 169 12.99 -1.69 4.47
C LYS A 169 14.23 -2.54 4.18
N LYS A 170 15.37 -2.24 4.82
CA LYS A 170 16.61 -3.01 4.66
C LYS A 170 16.48 -4.43 5.22
N GLY A 171 15.88 -4.59 6.40
CA GLY A 171 15.62 -5.92 6.97
C GLY A 171 14.67 -6.78 6.14
N GLY A 172 13.77 -6.16 5.36
CA GLY A 172 12.91 -6.89 4.42
C GLY A 172 13.62 -7.40 3.16
N PHE A 173 14.83 -6.93 2.85
CA PHE A 173 15.47 -7.16 1.54
C PHE A 173 16.94 -7.64 1.57
N GLN A 174 17.59 -7.81 2.73
CA GLN A 174 19.01 -8.20 2.78
C GLN A 174 19.32 -9.71 2.94
N SER A 175 18.34 -10.61 3.03
CA SER A 175 18.64 -12.05 3.14
C SER A 175 18.89 -12.80 1.81
N ASP A 176 18.92 -12.11 0.66
CA ASP A 176 19.19 -12.70 -0.66
C ASP A 176 20.63 -12.45 -1.17
N ALA A 177 21.60 -12.39 -0.25
CA ALA A 177 23.01 -12.26 -0.60
C ALA A 177 23.94 -13.18 0.20
N GLU A 178 23.63 -14.49 0.29
CA GLU A 178 24.67 -15.54 0.37
C GLU A 178 24.09 -16.93 0.12
N VAL A 179 23.98 -17.31 -1.16
CA VAL A 179 24.10 -18.71 -1.57
C VAL A 179 24.99 -18.77 -2.81
N GLN A 180 26.30 -18.92 -2.57
CA GLN A 180 27.15 -19.83 -3.33
C GLN A 180 27.88 -20.74 -2.36
#